data_AF-A0A3P7MV70-F1
#
_entry.id   AF-A0A3P7MV70-F1
#
_cell.length_a   1.000
_cell.length_b   1.000
_cell.length_c   1.000
_cell.angle_alpha   90.00
_cell.angle_beta   90.00
_cell.angle_gamma   90.00
#
_symmetry.space_group_name_H-M   'P 1'
#
loop_
_entity.id
_entity.type
_entity.pdbx_description
1 polymer ?
#
loop_
_entity_poly.entity_id
_entity_poly.type
_entity_poly.pdbx_seq_one_letter_code
_entity_poly.pdbx_strand_id
1 'polypeptide(L)'
;MLKVEADNSLDLSHVSAFREPEFIFLNKLFEKHGFQVRVAGGAVRDVLMSVDPKDVDLATTATPEQMIEMFTQENIRMLNRNGEAHGTVTVRINDKVCQLHVIPPVNCATLVWSSLPSYVLFIRTLLHNFKHEHFE
;
A
#
# COMPACT_ATOMS: atom_id res chain seq x y z
N MET A 1 -7.38 19.73 -5.24
CA MET A 1 -8.37 19.03 -6.09
C MET A 1 -7.61 17.97 -6.85
N LEU A 2 -8.04 16.71 -6.81
CA LEU A 2 -7.43 15.65 -7.61
C LEU A 2 -7.43 16.04 -9.09
N LYS A 3 -6.27 15.99 -9.73
CA LYS A 3 -6.15 16.13 -11.18
C LYS A 3 -5.96 14.74 -11.78
N VAL A 4 -6.82 14.42 -12.72
CA VAL A 4 -6.62 13.26 -13.60
C VAL A 4 -5.80 13.75 -14.78
N GLU A 5 -4.61 13.19 -14.94
CA GLU A 5 -3.72 13.48 -16.05
C GLU A 5 -4.19 12.76 -17.33
N ALA A 6 -3.65 13.17 -18.48
CA ALA A 6 -4.07 12.68 -19.80
C ALA A 6 -3.88 11.17 -20.02
N ASP A 7 -3.08 10.51 -19.18
CA ASP A 7 -2.81 9.07 -19.18
C ASP A 7 -3.71 8.28 -18.21
N ASN A 8 -4.77 8.89 -17.70
CA ASN A 8 -5.65 8.35 -16.64
C ASN A 8 -4.93 8.11 -15.31
N SER A 9 -3.82 8.80 -15.07
CA SER A 9 -3.18 8.81 -13.77
C SER A 9 -3.72 9.92 -12.87
N LEU A 10 -3.57 9.76 -11.55
CA LEU A 10 -3.89 10.82 -10.58
C LEU A 10 -2.62 11.46 -10.04
N ASP A 11 -2.61 12.79 -10.02
CA ASP A 11 -1.64 13.57 -9.27
C ASP A 11 -1.98 13.50 -7.76
N LEU A 12 -1.11 12.83 -7.02
CA LEU A 12 -1.21 12.67 -5.57
C LEU A 12 -0.23 13.55 -4.79
N SER A 13 0.46 14.49 -5.44
CA SER A 13 1.43 15.38 -4.79
C SER A 13 0.85 16.15 -3.59
N HIS A 14 -0.46 16.38 -3.60
CA HIS A 14 -1.19 17.05 -2.53
C HIS A 14 -1.48 16.16 -1.32
N VAL A 15 -1.54 14.84 -1.49
CA VAL A 15 -1.88 13.90 -0.42
C VAL A 15 -0.71 13.83 0.57
N SER A 16 -0.95 14.22 1.82
CA SER A 16 0.10 14.30 2.83
C SER A 16 0.63 12.92 3.24
N ALA A 17 -0.27 11.93 3.36
CA ALA A 17 0.04 10.56 3.79
C ALA A 17 1.10 9.86 2.91
N PHE A 18 1.17 10.17 1.60
CA PHE A 18 2.14 9.56 0.68
C PHE A 18 3.51 10.27 0.64
N ARG A 19 3.62 11.41 1.33
CA ARG A 19 4.89 12.14 1.49
C ARG A 19 5.61 11.80 2.79
N GLU A 20 4.97 11.01 3.63
CA GLU A 20 5.57 10.53 4.87
C GLU A 20 6.79 9.65 4.59
N PRO A 21 7.88 9.80 5.37
CA PRO A 21 9.11 9.06 5.15
C PRO A 21 8.92 7.56 5.29
N GLU A 22 7.97 7.10 6.12
CA GLU A 22 7.64 5.68 6.32
C GLU A 22 7.07 5.06 5.04
N PHE A 23 6.15 5.76 4.38
CA PHE A 23 5.56 5.32 3.11
C PHE A 23 6.61 5.26 2.00
N ILE A 24 7.41 6.31 1.86
CA ILE A 24 8.48 6.37 0.86
C ILE A 24 9.51 5.26 1.09
N PHE A 25 9.87 5.03 2.36
CA PHE A 25 10.80 3.97 2.74
C PHE A 25 10.25 2.58 2.41
N LEU A 26 8.99 2.28 2.76
CA LEU A 26 8.36 1.00 2.42
C LEU A 26 8.31 0.79 0.90
N ASN A 27 7.92 1.81 0.14
CA ASN A 27 7.86 1.68 -1.32
C ASN A 27 9.23 1.33 -1.93
N LYS A 28 10.29 2.02 -1.51
CA LYS A 28 11.66 1.74 -1.95
C LYS A 28 12.15 0.36 -1.50
N LEU A 29 11.77 -0.04 -0.30
CA LEU A 29 12.13 -1.35 0.23
C LEU A 29 11.52 -2.47 -0.62
N PHE A 30 10.22 -2.40 -0.88
CA PHE A 30 9.54 -3.39 -1.71
C PHE A 30 10.10 -3.42 -3.13
N GLU A 31 10.37 -2.25 -3.73
CA GLU A 31 11.00 -2.14 -5.04
C GLU A 31 12.40 -2.79 -5.08
N LYS A 32 13.22 -2.58 -4.03
CA LYS A 32 14.55 -3.20 -3.90
C LYS A 32 14.47 -4.73 -3.90
N HIS A 33 13.42 -5.31 -3.33
CA HIS A 33 13.18 -6.75 -3.29
C HIS A 33 12.37 -7.27 -4.49
N GLY A 34 12.05 -6.42 -5.47
CA GLY A 34 11.33 -6.80 -6.69
C GLY A 34 9.82 -6.99 -6.51
N PHE A 35 9.25 -6.47 -5.43
CA PHE A 35 7.82 -6.50 -5.15
C PHE A 35 7.17 -5.15 -5.40
N GLN A 36 5.89 -5.17 -5.77
CA GLN A 36 5.09 -3.96 -5.86
C GLN A 36 4.30 -3.78 -4.57
N VAL A 37 4.25 -2.55 -4.06
CA VAL A 37 3.32 -2.13 -3.01
C VAL A 37 2.28 -1.19 -3.60
N ARG A 38 1.05 -1.32 -3.11
CA ARG A 38 -0.13 -0.60 -3.59
C ARG A 38 -0.93 -0.09 -2.40
N VAL A 39 -1.66 1.01 -2.58
CA VAL A 39 -2.62 1.47 -1.57
C VAL A 39 -3.96 0.78 -1.80
N ALA A 40 -4.56 0.28 -0.73
CA ALA A 40 -5.81 -0.46 -0.74
C ALA A 40 -6.80 0.10 0.31
N GLY A 41 -8.02 -0.46 0.33
CA GLY A 41 -9.01 -0.19 1.37
C GLY A 41 -9.57 1.24 1.37
N GLY A 42 -9.86 1.74 2.57
CA GLY A 42 -10.47 3.06 2.80
C GLY A 42 -9.62 4.22 2.30
N ALA A 43 -8.29 4.06 2.28
CA ALA A 43 -7.38 5.08 1.79
C ALA A 43 -7.61 5.42 0.31
N VAL A 44 -7.96 4.43 -0.51
CA VAL A 44 -8.28 4.65 -1.93
C VAL A 44 -9.51 5.53 -2.09
N ARG A 45 -10.54 5.24 -1.30
CA ARG A 45 -11.80 5.98 -1.28
C ARG A 45 -11.58 7.42 -0.83
N ASP A 46 -10.82 7.62 0.24
CA ASP A 46 -10.58 8.95 0.81
C ASP A 46 -9.78 9.82 -0.17
N VAL A 47 -8.73 9.26 -0.78
CA VAL A 47 -7.98 9.90 -1.86
C VAL A 47 -8.91 10.33 -3.00
N LEU A 48 -9.77 9.43 -3.49
CA LEU A 48 -10.76 9.72 -4.53
C LEU A 48 -11.74 10.85 -4.16
N MET A 49 -12.02 11.03 -2.86
CA MET A 49 -12.83 12.13 -2.35
C MET A 49 -12.01 13.42 -2.10
N SER A 50 -10.74 13.46 -2.49
CA SER A 50 -9.81 14.54 -2.16
C SER A 50 -9.67 14.78 -0.65
N VAL A 51 -9.80 13.71 0.15
CA VAL A 51 -9.61 13.72 1.60
C VAL A 51 -8.30 13.01 1.92
N ASP A 52 -7.51 13.57 2.84
CA ASP A 52 -6.29 12.91 3.30
C ASP A 52 -6.66 11.67 4.14
N PRO A 53 -6.18 10.46 3.76
CA PRO A 53 -6.49 9.24 4.50
C PRO A 53 -5.79 9.26 5.86
N LYS A 54 -6.51 8.85 6.91
CA LYS A 54 -5.96 8.77 8.27
C LYS A 54 -5.05 7.55 8.42
N ASP A 55 -5.49 6.42 7.89
CA ASP A 55 -4.77 5.16 7.89
C ASP A 55 -4.56 4.71 6.45
N VAL A 56 -3.35 4.25 6.13
CA VAL A 56 -2.97 3.79 4.79
C VAL A 56 -2.76 2.29 4.85
N ASP A 57 -3.73 1.53 4.34
CA ASP A 57 -3.59 0.10 4.13
C ASP A 57 -2.78 -0.15 2.86
N LEU A 58 -1.70 -0.91 3.02
CA LEU A 58 -0.85 -1.31 1.91
C LEU A 58 -1.20 -2.74 1.48
N ALA A 59 -1.09 -2.99 0.19
CA ALA A 59 -1.30 -4.28 -0.42
C ALA A 59 -0.10 -4.64 -1.30
N THR A 60 0.34 -5.90 -1.26
CA THR A 60 1.51 -6.37 -2.01
C THR A 60 1.31 -7.78 -2.52
N THR A 61 2.07 -8.15 -3.55
CA THR A 61 2.11 -9.53 -4.06
C THR A 61 3.10 -10.42 -3.30
N ALA A 62 3.91 -9.86 -2.40
CA ALA A 62 4.82 -10.62 -1.55
C ALA A 62 4.03 -11.49 -0.57
N THR A 63 4.39 -12.77 -0.42
CA THR A 63 3.77 -13.65 0.58
C THR A 63 4.16 -13.22 2.00
N PRO A 64 3.43 -13.66 3.06
CA PRO A 64 3.80 -13.31 4.43
C PRO A 64 5.23 -13.75 4.78
N GLU A 65 5.62 -14.95 4.36
CA GLU A 65 6.98 -15.48 4.52
C GLU A 65 8.04 -14.58 3.87
N GLN A 66 7.81 -14.15 2.62
CA GLN A 66 8.72 -13.25 1.90
C GLN A 66 8.84 -11.88 2.58
N MET A 67 7.72 -11.34 3.08
CA MET A 67 7.73 -10.09 3.84
C MET A 67 8.51 -10.24 5.14
N ILE A 68 8.32 -11.34 5.87
CA ILE A 68 9.04 -11.59 7.13
C ILE A 68 10.54 -11.73 6.89
N GLU A 69 10.95 -12.44 5.85
CA GLU A 69 12.35 -12.55 5.46
C GLU A 69 12.93 -11.17 5.12
N MET A 70 12.27 -10.40 4.25
CA MET A 70 12.67 -9.05 3.86
C MET A 70 12.79 -8.11 5.07
N PHE A 71 11.78 -8.05 5.93
CA PHE A 71 11.80 -7.21 7.12
C PHE A 71 12.87 -7.65 8.13
N THR A 72 13.14 -8.95 8.23
CA THR A 72 14.21 -9.47 9.10
C THR A 72 15.59 -9.07 8.56
N GLN A 73 15.81 -9.16 7.24
CA GLN A 73 17.06 -8.75 6.59
C GLN A 73 17.36 -7.26 6.78
N GLU A 74 16.31 -6.44 6.79
CA GLU A 74 16.40 -4.98 6.91
C GLU A 74 16.30 -4.49 8.37
N ASN A 75 16.28 -5.41 9.35
CA ASN A 75 16.17 -5.12 10.77
C ASN A 75 14.93 -4.29 11.15
N ILE A 76 13.81 -4.49 10.46
CA ILE A 76 12.55 -3.79 10.71
C ILE A 76 11.76 -4.54 11.78
N ARG A 77 11.24 -3.80 12.76
CA ARG A 77 10.43 -4.37 13.84
C ARG A 77 9.06 -4.76 13.33
N MET A 78 8.79 -6.06 13.30
CA MET A 78 7.45 -6.62 13.09
C MET A 78 6.69 -6.68 14.41
N LEU A 79 5.40 -6.32 14.39
CA LEU A 79 4.52 -6.37 15.56
C LEU A 79 3.75 -7.69 15.65
N ASN A 80 3.40 -8.27 14.50
CA ASN A 80 2.73 -9.57 14.42
C ASN A 80 3.54 -10.52 13.54
N ARG A 81 4.24 -11.46 14.16
CA ARG A 81 4.76 -12.66 13.47
C ARG A 81 3.65 -13.67 13.16
N ASN A 82 2.62 -13.76 14.01
CA ASN A 82 1.54 -14.75 13.85
C ASN A 82 0.36 -14.25 12.98
N GLY A 83 0.46 -13.05 12.38
CA GLY A 83 -0.56 -12.52 11.45
C GLY A 83 -0.60 -13.23 10.09
N GLU A 84 0.37 -14.11 9.83
CA GLU A 84 0.49 -14.95 8.63
C GLU A 84 -0.79 -15.74 8.31
N ALA A 85 -1.56 -16.14 9.33
CA ALA A 85 -2.79 -16.92 9.17
C ALA A 85 -3.92 -16.17 8.41
N HIS A 86 -3.85 -14.84 8.32
CA HIS A 86 -4.84 -14.01 7.65
C HIS A 86 -4.30 -13.26 6.42
N GLY A 87 -3.03 -13.48 6.06
CA GLY A 87 -2.41 -12.77 4.92
C GLY A 87 -2.04 -11.31 5.25
N THR A 88 -1.87 -10.97 6.52
CA THR A 88 -1.51 -9.60 6.96
C THR A 88 -0.21 -9.60 7.75
N VAL A 89 0.69 -8.66 7.43
CA VAL A 89 1.92 -8.40 8.19
C VAL A 89 1.89 -6.97 8.69
N THR A 90 2.22 -6.78 9.98
CA THR A 90 2.25 -5.47 10.62
C THR A 90 3.67 -5.12 11.03
N VAL A 91 4.15 -3.97 10.59
CA VAL A 91 5.49 -3.44 10.90
C VAL A 91 5.41 -2.10 11.61
N ARG A 92 6.45 -1.77 12.36
CA ARG A 92 6.62 -0.45 12.98
C ARG A 92 7.85 0.23 12.39
N ILE A 93 7.66 1.42 11.84
CA ILE A 93 8.70 2.24 11.22
C ILE A 93 8.54 3.65 11.77
N ASN A 94 9.60 4.21 12.37
CA ASN A 94 9.58 5.53 13.02
C ASN A 94 8.38 5.74 13.97
N ASP A 95 8.09 4.74 14.80
CA ASP A 95 6.94 4.72 15.71
C ASP A 95 5.54 4.69 15.09
N LYS A 96 5.44 4.74 13.75
CA LYS A 96 4.20 4.52 13.02
C LYS A 96 3.99 3.03 12.77
N VAL A 97 2.75 2.57 12.92
CA VAL A 97 2.33 1.21 12.61
C VAL A 97 1.80 1.16 11.19
N CYS A 98 2.35 0.27 10.37
CA CYS A 98 1.94 0.06 8.99
C CYS A 98 1.45 -1.39 8.82
N GLN A 99 0.28 -1.55 8.22
CA GLN A 99 -0.30 -2.85 7.91
C GLN A 99 -0.18 -3.14 6.42
N LEU A 100 0.29 -4.34 6.10
CA LEU A 100 0.48 -4.83 4.74
C LEU A 100 -0.35 -6.10 4.53
N HIS A 101 -1.16 -6.10 3.48
CA HIS A 101 -2.01 -7.21 3.08
C HIS A 101 -1.43 -7.89 1.85
N VAL A 102 -1.44 -9.21 1.85
CA VAL A 102 -1.09 -10.00 0.67
C VAL A 102 -2.29 -10.05 -0.25
N ILE A 103 -2.10 -9.59 -1.48
CA ILE A 103 -3.11 -9.65 -2.52
C ILE A 103 -2.65 -10.58 -3.66
N PRO A 104 -3.54 -11.39 -4.23
CA PRO A 104 -3.24 -12.11 -5.44
C PRO A 104 -2.92 -11.13 -6.58
N PRO A 105 -2.14 -11.54 -7.59
CA PRO A 105 -1.74 -10.68 -8.72
C PRO A 105 -2.92 -10.18 -9.58
N VAL A 106 -4.15 -10.65 -9.31
CA VAL A 106 -5.39 -10.27 -9.99
C VAL A 106 -6.53 -10.13 -8.97
N ASN A 107 -7.36 -9.09 -9.12
CA ASN A 107 -8.67 -8.85 -8.46
C ASN A 107 -8.74 -8.03 -7.15
N CYS A 108 -7.92 -6.99 -6.98
CA CYS A 108 -8.18 -5.97 -5.94
C CYS A 108 -8.17 -4.56 -6.55
N ALA A 109 -9.18 -3.75 -6.22
CA ALA A 109 -9.17 -2.31 -6.51
C ALA A 109 -7.99 -1.69 -5.74
N THR A 110 -6.92 -1.38 -6.46
CA THR A 110 -5.65 -0.97 -5.88
C THR A 110 -5.11 0.23 -6.63
N LEU A 111 -4.48 1.10 -5.86
CA LEU A 111 -3.73 2.24 -6.35
C LEU A 111 -2.28 1.81 -6.56
N VAL A 112 -1.83 1.77 -7.82
CA VAL A 112 -0.46 1.34 -8.17
C VAL A 112 0.47 2.55 -8.22
N TRP A 113 1.58 2.49 -7.48
CA TRP A 113 2.66 3.46 -7.56
C TRP A 113 3.57 3.18 -8.76
N SER A 114 3.88 4.19 -9.57
CA SER A 114 4.86 4.06 -10.66
C SER A 114 6.23 4.67 -10.27
N SER A 115 7.32 4.08 -10.76
CA SER A 115 8.71 4.49 -10.49
C SER A 115 9.15 5.76 -11.24
N LEU A 116 8.20 6.50 -11.83
CA LEU A 116 8.48 7.80 -12.44
C LEU A 116 8.71 8.86 -11.35
N PRO A 117 9.50 9.93 -11.61
CA PRO A 117 9.84 10.97 -10.62
C PRO A 117 8.66 11.83 -10.14
N SER A 118 7.45 11.49 -10.54
CA SER A 118 6.21 12.18 -10.27
C SER A 118 5.28 11.17 -9.59
N TYR A 119 4.67 11.57 -8.47
CA TYR A 119 3.80 10.80 -7.58
C TYR A 119 2.49 10.39 -8.31
N VAL A 120 2.65 9.58 -9.36
CA VAL A 120 1.68 9.31 -10.43
C VAL A 120 1.07 7.95 -10.18
N LEU A 121 -0.26 7.96 -10.04
CA LEU A 121 -1.04 6.81 -9.62
C LEU A 121 -1.89 6.24 -10.75
N PHE A 122 -1.79 4.94 -11.00
CA PHE A 122 -2.72 4.25 -11.88
C PHE A 122 -3.82 3.56 -11.07
N ILE A 123 -5.08 3.93 -11.32
CA ILE A 123 -6.22 3.14 -10.84
C ILE A 123 -6.41 1.98 -11.81
N ARG A 124 -6.08 0.76 -11.38
CA ARG A 124 -6.57 -0.45 -12.04
C ARG A 124 -7.83 -0.92 -11.33
N THR A 125 -8.98 -0.51 -11.84
CA THR A 125 -10.28 -1.00 -11.37
C THR A 125 -10.52 -2.41 -11.92
N LEU A 126 -10.42 -3.43 -11.07
CA LEU A 126 -11.16 -4.68 -11.26
C LEU A 126 -12.17 -4.79 -10.13
N LEU A 127 -13.39 -4.33 -10.42
CA LEU A 127 -14.57 -4.50 -9.56
C LEU A 127 -14.96 -5.98 -9.53
N HIS A 128 -14.37 -6.76 -8.64
CA HIS A 128 -14.98 -7.99 -8.10
C HIS A 128 -14.20 -8.42 -6.85
N ASN A 129 -14.87 -8.39 -5.69
CA ASN A 129 -14.42 -8.93 -4.39
C ASN A 129 -13.65 -8.02 -3.41
N PHE A 130 -14.00 -6.73 -3.28
CA PHE A 130 -13.73 -5.97 -2.04
C PHE A 130 -14.91 -6.04 -1.04
N LYS A 131 -15.88 -6.94 -1.25
CA LYS A 131 -17.15 -6.99 -0.51
C LYS A 131 -17.16 -7.86 0.75
N HIS A 132 -16.05 -8.48 1.15
CA HIS A 132 -16.05 -9.42 2.29
C HIS A 132 -14.92 -9.25 3.30
N GLU A 133 -14.22 -8.11 3.31
CA GLU A 133 -13.39 -7.78 4.47
C GLU A 133 -14.24 -6.97 5.45
N HIS A 134 -14.75 -7.71 6.44
CA HIS A 134 -15.42 -7.20 7.64
C HIS A 134 -14.51 -6.21 8.37
N PHE A 135 -14.80 -4.93 8.22
CA PHE A 135 -14.66 -3.98 9.32
C PHE A 135 -16.09 -3.77 9.86
N GLU A 136 -16.32 -4.35 11.04
CA GLU A 136 -17.59 -4.70 11.73
C GLU A 136 -18.09 -6.14 11.54
#